data_AF-A0A7X9L6Z1-F1
#
_entry.id   AF-A0A7X9L6Z1-F1
#
_cell.length_a   1.000
_cell.length_b   1.000
_cell.length_c   1.000
_cell.angle_alpha   90.00
_cell.angle_beta   90.00
_cell.angle_gamma   90.00
#
_symmetry.space_group_name_H-M   'P 1'
#
loop_
_entity.id
_entity.type
_entity.pdbx_description
1 polymer ?
#
loop_
_entity_poly.entity_id
_entity_poly.type
_entity_poly.pdbx_seq_one_letter_code
_entity_poly.pdbx_strand_id
1 'polypeptide(L)'
;MSDARAIRVFVSSTFRDMQAERDELVKRVFPLLRRRCQERGVAWSEVDLRWGVTDEQAAEGAVLPICLAEIERTRPYFIGLLGQRYGWVPDAIDPGLAARLGWLTEDLHRSVTELEILHGVLNAPDAEGHAYFYLRDPAWVAALPAAQRVPYVEPDAEG
;
A
#
# COMPACT_ATOMS: atom_id res chain seq x y z
N MET A 1 -6.01 -16.20 26.94
CA MET A 1 -5.08 -15.06 26.76
C MET A 1 -5.93 -13.90 26.29
N SER A 2 -5.91 -12.76 26.99
CA SER A 2 -6.67 -11.57 26.57
C SER A 2 -6.27 -11.25 25.13
N ASP A 3 -7.22 -11.28 24.20
CA ASP A 3 -7.01 -10.68 22.88
C ASP A 3 -6.61 -9.23 23.14
N ALA A 4 -5.39 -8.86 22.79
CA ALA A 4 -4.92 -7.50 23.00
C ALA A 4 -5.74 -6.60 22.08
N ARG A 5 -6.51 -5.67 22.64
CA ARG A 5 -7.25 -4.67 21.85
C ARG A 5 -6.25 -3.89 21.01
N ALA A 6 -6.18 -4.18 19.71
CA ALA A 6 -5.20 -3.60 18.81
C ALA A 6 -5.86 -3.14 17.52
N ILE A 7 -5.42 -2.01 17.01
CA ILE A 7 -5.69 -1.53 15.66
C ILE A 7 -4.39 -1.66 14.89
N ARG A 8 -4.46 -2.38 13.78
CA ARG A 8 -3.36 -2.56 12.84
C ARG A 8 -3.83 -2.04 11.49
N VAL A 9 -2.98 -1.31 10.78
CA VAL A 9 -3.35 -0.72 9.49
C VAL A 9 -2.29 -1.01 8.44
N PHE A 10 -2.71 -1.46 7.26
CA PHE A 10 -1.84 -1.54 6.08
C PHE A 10 -1.89 -0.25 5.29
N VAL A 11 -0.73 0.25 4.84
CA VAL A 11 -0.66 1.45 4.00
C VAL A 11 -0.13 1.10 2.61
N SER A 12 -1.04 1.03 1.64
CA SER A 12 -0.76 0.79 0.23
C SER A 12 -0.61 2.10 -0.55
N SER A 13 0.43 2.18 -1.37
CA SER A 13 0.63 3.25 -2.36
C SER A 13 1.75 2.87 -3.31
N THR A 14 1.88 3.60 -4.40
CA THR A 14 3.10 3.62 -5.20
C THR A 14 4.30 4.15 -4.38
N PHE A 15 5.50 3.63 -4.64
CA PHE A 15 6.69 3.96 -3.83
C PHE A 15 7.32 5.31 -4.17
N ARG A 16 7.37 5.65 -5.47
CA ARG A 16 8.22 6.75 -5.99
C ARG A 16 7.63 8.14 -5.82
N ASP A 17 6.32 8.25 -5.71
CA ASP A 17 5.63 9.54 -5.85
C ASP A 17 4.72 9.86 -4.68
N MET A 18 4.73 9.09 -3.58
CA MET A 18 3.85 9.28 -2.41
C MET A 18 4.60 9.54 -1.10
N GLN A 19 5.87 9.93 -1.18
CA GLN A 19 6.71 10.09 0.02
C GLN A 19 6.24 11.23 0.91
N ALA A 20 5.74 12.33 0.33
CA ALA A 20 5.27 13.47 1.11
C ALA A 20 4.03 13.09 1.95
N GLU A 21 3.08 12.38 1.34
CA GLU A 21 1.86 11.90 1.99
C GLU A 21 2.18 10.85 3.06
N ARG A 22 3.07 9.90 2.76
CA ARG A 22 3.53 8.92 3.75
C ARG A 22 4.30 9.56 4.91
N ASP A 23 5.15 10.55 4.63
CA ASP A 23 5.88 11.30 5.65
C ASP A 23 4.90 12.04 6.58
N GLU A 24 3.83 12.64 6.05
CA GLU A 24 2.79 13.27 6.85
C GLU A 24 2.09 12.25 7.76
N LEU A 25 1.79 11.05 7.24
CA LEU A 25 1.22 9.97 8.05
C LEU A 25 2.15 9.57 9.20
N VAL A 26 3.41 9.25 8.90
CA VAL A 26 4.38 8.75 9.88
C VAL A 26 4.80 9.82 10.90
N LYS A 27 5.05 11.06 10.45
CA LYS A 27 5.59 12.12 11.31
C LYS A 27 4.52 12.82 12.13
N ARG A 28 3.27 12.84 11.67
CA ARG A 28 2.20 13.64 12.31
C ARG A 28 0.95 12.83 12.63
N VAL A 29 0.37 12.11 11.68
CA VAL A 29 -0.94 11.46 11.87
C VAL A 29 -0.86 10.24 12.80
N PHE A 30 0.02 9.28 12.52
CA PHE A 30 0.14 8.04 13.29
C PHE A 30 0.58 8.26 14.74
N PRO A 31 1.49 9.20 15.08
CA PRO A 31 1.76 9.54 16.47
C PRO A 31 0.52 10.01 17.24
N LEU A 32 -0.34 10.81 16.60
CA LEU A 32 -1.59 11.29 17.21
C LEU A 32 -2.61 10.15 17.37
N LEU A 33 -2.75 9.28 16.36
CA LEU A 33 -3.64 8.11 16.45
C LEU A 33 -3.18 7.13 17.52
N ARG A 34 -1.88 6.86 17.59
CA ARG A 34 -1.27 6.00 18.60
C ARG A 34 -1.55 6.50 20.01
N ARG A 35 -1.34 7.80 20.28
CA ARG A 35 -1.68 8.41 21.57
C ARG A 35 -3.16 8.23 21.91
N ARG A 36 -4.07 8.53 20.98
CA ARG A 36 -5.52 8.38 21.20
C ARG A 36 -5.94 6.94 21.45
N CYS A 37 -5.30 5.97 20.80
CA CYS A 37 -5.56 4.55 21.03
C CYS A 37 -5.05 4.13 22.40
N GLN A 38 -3.83 4.53 22.77
CA GLN A 38 -3.22 4.23 24.07
C GLN A 38 -4.03 4.78 25.25
N GLU A 39 -4.58 6.00 25.14
CA GLU A 39 -5.49 6.60 26.13
C GLU A 39 -6.74 5.73 26.38
N ARG A 40 -7.08 4.83 25.46
CA ARG A 40 -8.22 3.90 25.54
C ARG A 40 -7.80 2.44 25.78
N GLY A 41 -6.53 2.19 26.07
CA GLY A 41 -5.97 0.84 26.24
C GLY A 41 -5.96 0.03 24.94
N VAL A 42 -5.88 0.70 23.78
CA VAL A 42 -5.81 0.08 22.45
C VAL A 42 -4.39 0.25 21.90
N ALA A 43 -3.74 -0.84 21.51
CA ALA A 43 -2.47 -0.79 20.81
C ALA A 43 -2.68 -0.31 19.37
N TRP A 44 -1.75 0.48 18.84
CA TRP A 44 -1.76 0.94 17.45
C TRP A 44 -0.47 0.52 16.78
N SER A 45 -0.58 -0.03 15.57
CA SER A 45 0.57 -0.26 14.69
C SER A 45 0.19 -0.07 13.22
N GLU A 46 1.14 0.41 12.44
CA GLU A 46 1.03 0.58 11.00
C GLU A 46 2.05 -0.32 10.30
N VAL A 47 1.67 -0.88 9.16
CA VAL A 47 2.58 -1.55 8.23
C VAL A 47 2.74 -0.65 7.02
N ASP A 48 3.93 -0.04 6.94
CA ASP A 48 4.40 0.73 5.79
C ASP A 48 5.69 0.05 5.28
N LEU A 49 5.52 -0.74 4.22
CA LEU A 49 6.61 -1.54 3.64
C LEU A 49 7.66 -0.71 2.90
N ARG A 50 7.53 0.63 2.85
CA ARG A 50 8.59 1.53 2.38
C ARG A 50 9.92 1.31 3.12
N TRP A 51 9.85 0.92 4.39
CA TRP A 51 11.02 0.71 5.25
C TRP A 51 11.33 -0.76 5.52
N GLY A 52 10.51 -1.67 4.98
CA GLY A 52 10.55 -3.10 5.32
C GLY A 52 10.92 -4.03 4.18
N VAL A 53 10.92 -3.53 2.93
CA VAL A 53 11.34 -4.29 1.74
C VAL A 53 12.76 -3.87 1.37
N THR A 54 13.72 -4.78 1.48
CA THR A 54 15.10 -4.53 1.05
C THR A 54 15.22 -4.59 -0.47
N ASP A 55 16.28 -3.99 -1.02
CA ASP A 55 16.56 -4.07 -2.46
C ASP A 55 16.73 -5.53 -2.93
N GLU A 56 17.20 -6.43 -2.07
CA GLU A 56 17.24 -7.87 -2.36
C GLU A 56 15.84 -8.49 -2.46
N GLN A 57 14.92 -8.16 -1.55
CA GLN A 57 13.54 -8.65 -1.61
C GLN A 57 12.77 -8.11 -2.82
N ALA A 58 13.12 -6.91 -3.27
CA ALA A 58 12.67 -6.36 -4.54
C ALA A 58 13.23 -7.14 -5.74
N ALA A 59 14.53 -7.46 -5.74
CA ALA A 59 15.20 -8.20 -6.80
C ALA A 59 14.73 -9.66 -6.91
N GLU A 60 14.33 -10.29 -5.80
CA GLU A 60 13.88 -11.68 -5.76
C GLU A 60 12.37 -11.87 -6.06
N GLY A 61 11.65 -10.80 -6.41
CA GLY A 61 10.21 -10.88 -6.66
C GLY A 61 9.36 -11.18 -5.40
N ALA A 62 9.96 -11.09 -4.21
CA ALA A 62 9.32 -11.42 -2.94
C ALA A 62 8.39 -10.32 -2.40
N VAL A 63 8.41 -9.13 -3.00
CA VAL A 63 7.61 -7.96 -2.58
C VAL A 63 6.14 -8.29 -2.47
N LEU A 64 5.53 -8.83 -3.54
CA LEU A 64 4.10 -9.12 -3.57
C LEU A 64 3.71 -10.15 -2.48
N PRO A 65 4.34 -11.33 -2.37
CA PRO A 65 4.06 -12.26 -1.28
C PRO A 65 4.10 -11.63 0.12
N ILE A 66 5.10 -10.77 0.39
CA ILE A 66 5.24 -10.07 1.67
C ILE A 66 4.09 -9.09 1.89
N CYS A 67 3.77 -8.25 0.90
CA CYS A 67 2.66 -7.30 0.99
C CYS A 67 1.33 -8.01 1.30
N LEU A 68 1.02 -9.08 0.57
CA LEU A 68 -0.23 -9.82 0.77
C LEU A 68 -0.28 -10.48 2.15
N ALA A 69 0.85 -11.03 2.64
CA ALA A 69 0.90 -11.60 3.99
C ALA A 69 0.71 -10.53 5.10
N GLU A 70 1.23 -9.32 4.92
CA GLU A 70 1.05 -8.23 5.87
C GLU A 70 -0.37 -7.66 5.86
N ILE A 71 -1.04 -7.63 4.71
CA ILE A 71 -2.47 -7.30 4.61
C ILE A 71 -3.29 -8.25 5.50
N GLU A 72 -3.06 -9.56 5.40
CA GLU A 72 -3.76 -10.54 6.23
C GLU A 72 -3.53 -10.33 7.75
N ARG A 73 -2.36 -9.82 8.15
CA ARG A 73 -2.00 -9.56 9.56
C ARG A 73 -2.56 -8.24 10.11
N THR A 74 -3.06 -7.37 9.23
CA THR A 74 -3.49 -6.00 9.54
C THR A 74 -4.97 -5.75 9.26
N ARG A 75 -5.70 -6.74 8.73
CA ARG A 75 -7.16 -6.69 8.62
C ARG A 75 -7.83 -6.23 9.93
N PRO A 76 -8.93 -5.45 9.84
CA PRO A 76 -9.62 -5.05 8.62
C PRO A 76 -9.15 -3.70 8.04
N TYR A 77 -8.20 -3.00 8.67
CA TYR A 77 -7.94 -1.60 8.31
C TYR A 77 -6.92 -1.45 7.18
N PHE A 78 -7.32 -0.71 6.14
CA PHE A 78 -6.52 -0.46 4.96
C PHE A 78 -6.53 1.04 4.62
N ILE A 79 -5.36 1.59 4.29
CA ILE A 79 -5.22 2.94 3.74
C ILE A 79 -4.60 2.84 2.35
N GLY A 80 -5.31 3.30 1.33
CA GLY A 80 -4.80 3.43 -0.04
C GLY A 80 -4.48 4.88 -0.37
N LEU A 81 -3.24 5.18 -0.76
CA LEU A 81 -2.85 6.48 -1.30
C LEU A 81 -2.59 6.33 -2.81
N LEU A 82 -3.37 7.04 -3.63
CA LEU A 82 -3.35 6.90 -5.08
C LEU A 82 -3.05 8.22 -5.77
N GLY A 83 -2.24 8.17 -6.83
CA GLY A 83 -1.78 9.33 -7.58
C GLY A 83 -1.93 9.13 -9.08
N GLN A 84 -1.03 9.74 -9.83
CA GLN A 84 -1.03 9.67 -11.29
C GLN A 84 -0.13 8.55 -11.84
N ARG A 85 0.52 7.80 -10.95
CA ARG A 85 1.27 6.58 -11.29
C ARG A 85 0.44 5.34 -11.04
N TYR A 86 0.56 4.38 -11.95
CA TYR A 86 -0.01 3.05 -11.80
C TYR A 86 0.82 2.18 -10.82
N GLY A 87 2.14 2.37 -10.83
CA GLY A 87 3.07 1.64 -9.96
C GLY A 87 3.83 0.53 -10.68
N TRP A 88 4.62 -0.22 -9.91
CA TRP A 88 5.43 -1.31 -10.43
C TRP A 88 4.57 -2.54 -10.72
N VAL A 89 4.67 -3.06 -11.95
CA VAL A 89 4.06 -4.31 -12.40
C VAL A 89 5.12 -5.40 -12.35
N PRO A 90 4.92 -6.49 -11.59
CA PRO A 90 5.84 -7.62 -11.60
C PRO A 90 5.86 -8.31 -12.97
N ASP A 91 7.05 -8.71 -13.43
CA ASP A 91 7.20 -9.43 -14.71
C ASP A 91 6.63 -10.84 -14.66
N ALA A 92 6.57 -11.43 -13.47
CA ALA A 92 6.02 -12.75 -13.23
C ALA A 92 5.36 -12.80 -11.86
N ILE A 93 4.32 -13.62 -11.76
CA ILE A 93 3.67 -13.99 -10.51
C ILE A 93 4.13 -15.40 -10.13
N ASP A 94 4.51 -15.60 -8.87
CA ASP A 94 4.84 -16.93 -8.36
C ASP A 94 3.64 -17.89 -8.51
N PRO A 95 3.79 -19.02 -9.24
CA PRO A 95 2.69 -19.96 -9.46
C PRO A 95 2.14 -20.56 -8.15
N GLY A 96 3.00 -20.73 -7.14
CA GLY A 96 2.61 -21.19 -5.81
C GLY A 96 1.68 -20.20 -5.09
N LEU A 97 2.01 -18.91 -5.16
CA LEU A 97 1.19 -17.82 -4.66
C LEU A 97 -0.14 -17.74 -5.41
N ALA A 98 -0.11 -17.82 -6.73
CA ALA A 98 -1.31 -17.81 -7.58
C ALA A 98 -2.26 -18.96 -7.21
N ALA A 99 -1.74 -20.20 -7.16
CA ALA A 99 -2.51 -21.38 -6.77
C ALA A 99 -3.09 -21.28 -5.35
N ARG A 100 -2.34 -20.69 -4.41
CA ARG A 100 -2.79 -20.51 -3.02
C ARG A 100 -3.94 -19.50 -2.91
N LEU A 101 -3.91 -18.44 -3.70
CA LEU A 101 -4.89 -17.35 -3.63
C LEU A 101 -6.10 -17.59 -4.54
N GLY A 102 -5.96 -18.35 -5.62
CA GLY A 102 -7.03 -18.74 -6.54
C GLY A 102 -7.61 -17.62 -7.43
N TRP A 103 -7.52 -16.36 -6.99
CA TRP A 103 -7.93 -15.18 -7.77
C TRP A 103 -6.77 -14.50 -8.52
N LEU A 104 -5.53 -14.79 -8.11
CA LEU A 104 -4.33 -14.23 -8.71
C LEU A 104 -3.92 -15.14 -9.88
N THR A 105 -3.73 -14.56 -11.06
CA THR A 105 -3.40 -15.28 -12.30
C THR A 105 -2.06 -14.81 -12.87
N GLU A 106 -1.40 -15.67 -13.64
CA GLU A 106 -0.05 -15.42 -14.19
C GLU A 106 -0.04 -14.37 -15.32
N ASP A 107 -1.18 -14.06 -15.91
CA ASP A 107 -1.39 -13.10 -17.01
C ASP A 107 -1.75 -11.68 -16.54
N LEU A 108 -1.65 -11.39 -15.25
CA LEU A 108 -2.01 -10.09 -14.70
C LEU A 108 -0.92 -9.05 -14.99
N HIS A 109 -1.19 -8.18 -15.97
CA HIS A 109 -0.47 -6.92 -16.15
C HIS A 109 -0.90 -5.87 -15.10
N ARG A 110 -0.88 -6.25 -13.82
CA ARG A 110 -1.36 -5.41 -12.71
C ARG A 110 -0.24 -4.94 -11.81
N SER A 111 -0.31 -3.69 -11.38
CA SER A 111 0.66 -3.17 -10.42
C SER A 111 0.49 -3.84 -9.06
N VAL A 112 1.58 -3.90 -8.28
CA VAL A 112 1.52 -4.43 -6.90
C VAL A 112 0.49 -3.68 -6.06
N THR A 113 0.39 -2.35 -6.23
CA THR A 113 -0.62 -1.53 -5.54
C THR A 113 -2.04 -1.95 -5.89
N GLU A 114 -2.34 -2.24 -7.16
CA GLU A 114 -3.65 -2.78 -7.54
C GLU A 114 -3.90 -4.16 -6.91
N LEU A 115 -2.91 -5.04 -6.92
CA LEU A 115 -3.02 -6.38 -6.33
C LEU A 115 -3.24 -6.33 -4.81
N GLU A 116 -2.59 -5.39 -4.12
CA GLU A 116 -2.82 -5.11 -2.70
C GLU A 116 -4.27 -4.67 -2.44
N ILE A 117 -4.81 -3.76 -3.25
CA ILE A 117 -6.18 -3.26 -3.14
C ILE A 117 -7.20 -4.37 -3.43
N LEU A 118 -6.95 -5.18 -4.46
CA LEU A 118 -7.78 -6.33 -4.77
C LEU A 118 -7.81 -7.31 -3.59
N HIS A 119 -6.65 -7.63 -3.01
CA HIS A 119 -6.56 -8.58 -1.92
C HIS A 119 -7.15 -8.07 -0.59
N GLY A 120 -6.75 -6.85 -0.21
CA GLY A 120 -7.07 -6.27 1.09
C GLY A 120 -8.43 -5.58 1.16
N VAL A 121 -9.03 -5.26 0.01
CA VAL A 121 -10.29 -4.49 -0.03
C VAL A 121 -11.33 -5.13 -0.96
N LEU A 122 -11.06 -5.27 -2.25
CA LEU A 122 -12.12 -5.60 -3.22
C LEU A 122 -12.55 -7.08 -3.18
N ASN A 123 -11.63 -7.98 -2.84
CA ASN A 123 -11.89 -9.40 -2.62
C ASN A 123 -12.11 -9.71 -1.13
N ALA A 124 -12.26 -8.68 -0.29
CA ALA A 124 -12.30 -8.76 1.16
C ALA A 124 -13.62 -8.20 1.72
N PRO A 125 -14.63 -9.04 1.97
CA PRO A 125 -15.93 -8.59 2.49
C PRO A 125 -15.84 -7.85 3.84
N ASP A 126 -14.84 -8.17 4.66
CA ASP A 126 -14.55 -7.59 5.97
C ASP A 126 -13.92 -6.19 5.91
N ALA A 127 -13.50 -5.73 4.73
CA ALA A 127 -12.91 -4.40 4.55
C ALA A 127 -13.95 -3.28 4.49
N GLU A 128 -15.25 -3.60 4.33
CA GLU A 128 -16.32 -2.61 4.26
C GLU A 128 -16.35 -1.74 5.53
N GLY A 129 -16.24 -0.42 5.36
CA GLY A 129 -16.16 0.53 6.48
C GLY A 129 -14.79 0.63 7.17
N HIS A 130 -13.80 -0.16 6.75
CA HIS A 130 -12.45 -0.20 7.32
C HIS A 130 -11.34 0.18 6.33
N ALA A 131 -11.66 0.31 5.05
CA ALA A 131 -10.75 0.81 4.01
C ALA A 131 -10.96 2.30 3.73
N TYR A 132 -9.86 3.07 3.68
CA TYR A 132 -9.86 4.51 3.42
C TYR A 132 -8.93 4.83 2.24
N PHE A 133 -9.46 5.50 1.23
CA PHE A 133 -8.69 5.88 0.03
C PHE A 133 -8.53 7.40 -0.07
N TYR A 134 -7.31 7.83 -0.33
CA TYR A 134 -6.95 9.24 -0.53
C TYR A 134 -6.28 9.39 -1.89
N LEU A 135 -6.89 10.20 -2.75
CA LEU A 135 -6.44 10.41 -4.13
C LEU A 135 -5.78 11.78 -4.23
N ARG A 136 -4.58 11.84 -4.77
CA ARG A 136 -3.92 13.09 -5.11
C ARG A 136 -4.69 13.79 -6.23
N ASP A 137 -5.05 15.04 -5.99
CA ASP A 137 -5.64 15.90 -6.99
C ASP A 137 -4.69 16.07 -8.20
N PRO A 138 -5.07 15.63 -9.41
CA PRO A 138 -4.27 15.82 -10.61
C PRO A 138 -3.92 17.29 -10.89
N ALA A 139 -4.77 18.24 -10.47
CA ALA A 139 -4.52 19.67 -10.64
C ALA A 139 -3.27 20.14 -9.89
N TRP A 140 -2.94 19.50 -8.75
CA TRP A 140 -1.72 19.80 -8.01
C TRP A 140 -0.47 19.44 -8.83
N VAL A 141 -0.45 18.25 -9.46
CA VAL A 141 0.67 17.83 -10.33
C VAL A 141 0.77 18.75 -11.55
N ALA A 142 -0.36 19.11 -12.14
CA ALA A 142 -0.41 20.02 -13.28
C ALA A 142 0.10 21.44 -12.95
N ALA A 143 0.01 21.87 -11.69
CA ALA A 143 0.51 23.17 -11.24
C ALA A 143 2.03 23.20 -11.00
N LEU A 144 2.69 22.04 -10.86
CA LEU A 144 4.14 21.99 -10.62
C LEU A 144 4.93 22.46 -11.86
N PRO A 145 6.15 23.00 -11.70
CA PRO A 145 7.11 23.17 -12.79
C PRO A 145 7.37 21.83 -13.50
N ALA A 146 7.54 21.83 -14.84
CA ALA A 146 7.69 20.59 -15.62
C ALA A 146 8.78 19.65 -15.09
N ALA A 147 9.95 20.19 -14.72
CA ALA A 147 11.05 19.42 -14.15
C ALA A 147 10.70 18.72 -12.82
N GLN A 148 9.72 19.23 -12.07
CA GLN A 148 9.27 18.65 -10.80
C GLN A 148 8.11 17.67 -10.97
N ARG A 149 7.50 17.57 -12.16
CA ARG A 149 6.42 16.61 -12.44
C ARG A 149 6.92 15.19 -12.65
N VAL A 150 8.17 15.03 -13.10
CA VAL A 150 8.80 13.76 -13.46
C VAL A 150 8.54 12.61 -12.48
N PRO A 151 8.70 12.78 -11.15
CA PRO A 151 8.42 11.67 -10.24
C PRO A 151 6.95 11.27 -10.18
N TYR A 152 6.00 12.18 -10.48
CA TYR A 152 4.57 12.03 -10.28
C TYR A 152 3.79 11.52 -11.50
N VAL A 153 4.42 11.47 -12.67
CA VAL A 153 3.78 11.01 -13.91
C VAL A 153 4.40 9.69 -14.35
N GLU A 154 3.63 8.88 -15.09
CA GLU A 154 4.24 7.74 -15.78
C GLU A 154 5.21 8.25 -16.85
N PRO A 155 6.34 7.56 -17.08
CA PRO A 155 7.17 7.84 -18.23
C PRO A 155 6.36 7.59 -19.49
N ASP A 156 6.50 8.45 -20.49
CA ASP A 156 5.96 8.17 -21.82
C ASP A 156 6.55 6.84 -22.33
N ALA A 157 5.72 6.02 -22.96
CA ALA A 157 6.09 4.67 -23.43
C ALA A 157 7.16 4.65 -24.55
N GLU A 158 7.67 5.82 -24.95
CA GLU A 158 8.72 5.97 -25.95
C GLU A 158 9.92 6.72 -25.33
N GLY A 159 10.92 5.93 -24.93
CA GLY A 159 12.26 6.38 -24.53
C GLY A 159 13.26 5.24 -24.66
#